data_AF-A0A8C9FGU9-F1
#
_entry.id   AF-A0A8C9FGU9-F1
#
_cell.length_a   1.000
_cell.length_b   1.000
_cell.length_c   1.000
_cell.angle_alpha   90.00
_cell.angle_beta   90.00
_cell.angle_gamma   90.00
#
_symmetry.space_group_name_H-M   'P 1'
#
loop_
_entity.id
_entity.type
_entity.pdbx_description
1 polymer ?
#
loop_
_entity_poly.entity_id
_entity_poly.type
_entity_poly.pdbx_seq_one_letter_code
_entity_poly.pdbx_strand_id
1 'polypeptide(L)'
;MASLSLAALGLLLSAVPADAGLSQKHVSDVVDDSKDNITIFTRILDRLLDGYDNRLRPGLGDSVTEVKTDIYVTSFGPVSDTDMEYTIDVFFRQSWRDERLKFDGPMKILPLNNLLASKIWTPDTFFHNGKKSVAHNMTTPNKLLRLVDNGTLLYTMRLTIHAECPMHLEDFPMDVHACPLKFGSCKYLDLPL
;
A
#
# COMPACT_ATOMS: atom_id res chain seq x y z
N MET A 1 -12.32 46.72 -86.31
CA MET A 1 -12.09 45.59 -85.37
C MET A 1 -12.12 46.18 -83.99
N ALA A 2 -13.31 46.16 -83.36
CA ALA A 2 -13.62 46.97 -82.19
C ALA A 2 -13.95 46.06 -81.01
N SER A 3 -13.24 46.29 -79.91
CA SER A 3 -13.60 45.91 -78.56
C SER A 3 -14.97 46.47 -78.18
N LEU A 4 -15.70 45.81 -77.28
CA LEU A 4 -16.65 46.45 -76.36
C LEU A 4 -17.05 45.48 -75.23
N SER A 5 -16.85 46.00 -74.01
CA SER A 5 -17.38 45.56 -72.72
C SER A 5 -18.90 45.73 -72.65
N LEU A 6 -19.61 44.99 -71.78
CA LEU A 6 -20.48 45.56 -70.74
C LEU A 6 -21.21 44.51 -69.87
N ALA A 7 -21.17 44.78 -68.55
CA ALA A 7 -22.25 44.72 -67.54
C ALA A 7 -22.80 43.35 -67.06
N ALA A 8 -23.25 43.16 -65.82
CA ALA A 8 -23.76 44.13 -64.84
C ALA A 8 -23.59 43.66 -63.37
N LEU A 9 -23.42 44.63 -62.45
CA LEU A 9 -23.63 44.51 -61.00
C LEU A 9 -25.04 45.02 -60.66
N GLY A 10 -25.69 44.44 -59.65
CA GLY A 10 -26.85 45.05 -58.99
C GLY A 10 -27.56 44.13 -57.99
N LEU A 11 -27.36 44.39 -56.69
CA LEU A 11 -28.06 43.76 -55.57
C LEU A 11 -29.54 44.19 -55.49
N LEU A 12 -30.40 43.28 -55.04
CA LEU A 12 -31.70 43.61 -54.43
C LEU A 12 -31.85 42.85 -53.10
N LEU A 13 -31.94 43.60 -52.00
CA LEU A 13 -32.40 43.14 -50.70
C LEU A 13 -33.90 42.81 -50.76
N SER A 14 -34.31 41.73 -50.12
CA SER A 14 -35.65 41.63 -49.53
C SER A 14 -35.53 41.01 -48.14
N ALA A 15 -36.20 41.66 -47.19
CA ALA A 15 -36.27 41.31 -45.78
C ALA A 15 -37.59 40.60 -45.46
N VAL A 16 -37.68 40.09 -44.21
CA VAL A 16 -38.89 39.73 -43.39
C VAL A 16 -39.21 38.21 -43.36
N PRO A 17 -39.74 37.61 -42.25
CA PRO A 17 -39.73 37.96 -40.81
C PRO A 17 -39.21 36.84 -39.86
N ALA A 18 -39.11 37.19 -38.57
CA ALA A 18 -38.97 36.31 -37.40
C ALA A 18 -40.25 35.50 -37.08
N ASP A 19 -40.14 34.26 -36.59
CA ASP A 19 -40.46 33.88 -35.19
C ASP A 19 -40.28 32.36 -34.93
N ALA A 20 -40.16 32.02 -33.63
CA ALA A 20 -40.40 30.74 -32.97
C ALA A 20 -39.31 29.65 -32.91
N GLY A 21 -38.83 29.39 -31.68
CA GLY A 21 -38.46 28.03 -31.25
C GLY A 21 -37.11 27.87 -30.55
N LEU A 22 -36.99 28.35 -29.31
CA LEU A 22 -35.91 27.99 -28.39
C LEU A 22 -36.00 26.49 -28.04
N SER A 23 -35.08 25.67 -28.52
CA SER A 23 -34.79 24.34 -27.97
C SER A 23 -33.32 24.28 -27.60
N GLN A 24 -33.00 24.81 -26.42
CA GLN A 24 -31.73 24.52 -25.76
C GLN A 24 -31.73 23.04 -25.39
N LYS A 25 -31.00 22.24 -26.17
CA LYS A 25 -30.56 20.92 -25.73
C LYS A 25 -29.76 21.11 -24.45
N HIS A 26 -30.34 20.65 -23.34
CA HIS A 26 -29.68 20.47 -22.06
C HIS A 26 -28.41 19.63 -22.30
N VAL A 27 -27.26 20.30 -22.30
CA VAL A 27 -25.96 19.65 -22.13
C VAL A 27 -26.00 19.13 -20.71
N SER A 28 -26.23 17.82 -20.56
CA SER A 28 -26.06 17.14 -19.29
C SER A 28 -24.63 17.39 -18.83
N ASP A 29 -24.48 18.12 -17.73
CA ASP A 29 -23.24 18.21 -16.98
C ASP A 29 -22.76 16.78 -16.69
N VAL A 30 -21.76 16.31 -17.41
CA VAL A 30 -20.93 15.22 -16.94
C VAL A 30 -20.06 15.85 -15.85
N VAL A 31 -20.65 15.96 -14.65
CA VAL A 31 -19.89 16.23 -13.43
C VAL A 31 -18.83 15.14 -13.38
N ASP A 32 -17.57 15.59 -13.38
CA ASP A 32 -16.38 14.75 -13.42
C ASP A 32 -16.21 14.03 -12.08
N ASP A 33 -16.99 12.97 -11.88
CA ASP A 33 -16.97 12.07 -10.72
C ASP A 33 -15.54 11.60 -10.40
N SER A 34 -14.65 11.55 -11.40
CA SER A 34 -13.25 11.19 -11.21
C SER A 34 -12.45 12.25 -10.44
N LYS A 35 -12.70 13.54 -10.68
CA LYS A 35 -12.04 14.65 -9.96
C LYS A 35 -12.50 14.73 -8.51
N ASP A 36 -13.77 14.46 -8.26
CA ASP A 36 -14.32 14.45 -6.90
C ASP A 36 -13.71 13.29 -6.09
N ASN A 37 -13.61 12.10 -6.68
CA ASN A 37 -13.00 10.94 -6.04
C ASN A 37 -11.51 11.15 -5.70
N ILE A 38 -10.72 11.78 -6.58
CA ILE A 38 -9.29 12.09 -6.30
C ILE A 38 -9.15 13.13 -5.18
N THR A 39 -10.04 14.13 -5.15
CA THR A 39 -10.03 15.18 -4.13
C THR A 39 -10.42 14.59 -2.77
N ILE A 40 -11.40 13.70 -2.73
CA ILE A 40 -11.80 12.96 -1.53
C ILE A 40 -10.65 12.08 -1.02
N PHE A 41 -9.95 11.37 -1.91
CA PHE A 41 -8.81 10.54 -1.56
C PHE A 41 -7.70 11.33 -0.86
N THR A 42 -7.28 12.44 -1.47
CA THR A 42 -6.23 13.30 -0.91
C THR A 42 -6.64 13.85 0.45
N ARG A 43 -7.89 14.31 0.60
CA ARG A 43 -8.42 14.81 1.87
C ARG A 43 -8.43 13.75 2.98
N ILE A 44 -8.74 12.50 2.64
CA ILE A 44 -8.68 11.39 3.60
C ILE A 44 -7.24 11.18 4.05
N LEU A 45 -6.28 11.11 3.11
CA LEU A 45 -4.87 10.92 3.43
C LEU A 45 -4.29 12.05 4.29
N ASP A 46 -4.63 13.30 4.00
CA ASP A 46 -4.15 14.46 4.74
C ASP A 46 -4.63 14.44 6.20
N ARG A 47 -5.90 14.07 6.41
CA ARG A 47 -6.50 14.00 7.76
C ARG A 47 -6.19 12.71 8.52
N LEU A 48 -5.76 11.66 7.83
CA LEU A 48 -5.57 10.34 8.42
C LEU A 48 -4.57 10.35 9.59
N LEU A 49 -3.57 11.24 9.54
CA LEU A 49 -2.53 11.35 10.56
C LEU A 49 -2.69 12.56 11.48
N ASP A 50 -3.82 13.29 11.40
CA ASP A 50 -4.08 14.41 12.30
C ASP A 50 -4.22 13.91 13.74
N GLY A 51 -3.30 14.32 14.61
CA GLY A 51 -3.24 13.87 16.00
C GLY A 51 -2.76 12.43 16.19
N TYR A 52 -2.25 11.77 15.14
CA TYR A 52 -1.70 10.42 15.24
C TYR A 52 -0.28 10.43 15.82
N ASP A 53 -0.06 9.71 16.92
CA ASP A 53 1.28 9.47 17.49
C ASP A 53 1.72 8.02 17.21
N ASN A 54 2.74 7.89 16.34
CA ASN A 54 3.30 6.61 15.93
C ASN A 54 4.22 5.97 16.97
N ARG A 55 4.56 6.69 18.05
CA ARG A 55 5.35 6.16 19.17
C ARG A 55 4.47 5.32 20.11
N LEU A 56 3.15 5.51 20.03
CA LEU A 56 2.18 4.82 20.89
C LEU A 56 1.57 3.64 20.14
N ARG A 57 1.61 2.47 20.79
CA ARG A 57 0.93 1.26 20.33
C ARG A 57 -0.59 1.49 20.28
N PRO A 58 -1.31 0.95 19.29
CA PRO A 58 -2.77 0.91 19.31
C PRO A 58 -3.30 0.24 20.60
N GLY A 59 -4.31 0.85 21.24
CA GLY A 59 -4.89 0.32 22.48
C GLY A 59 -3.97 0.38 23.70
N LEU A 60 -2.98 1.29 23.72
CA LEU A 60 -2.12 1.53 24.88
C LEU A 60 -2.97 1.85 26.13
N GLY A 61 -2.89 0.99 27.15
CA GLY A 61 -3.64 1.13 28.41
C GLY A 61 -5.00 0.40 28.43
N ASP A 62 -5.51 -0.02 27.27
CA ASP A 62 -6.86 -0.59 27.16
C ASP A 62 -6.85 -2.07 26.78
N SER A 63 -6.12 -2.44 25.73
CA SER A 63 -6.18 -3.80 25.16
C SER A 63 -4.85 -4.23 24.52
N VAL A 64 -4.65 -5.54 24.40
CA VAL A 64 -3.51 -6.12 23.69
C VAL A 64 -3.71 -5.95 22.18
N THR A 65 -2.68 -5.46 21.49
CA THR A 65 -2.67 -5.42 20.02
C THR A 65 -2.38 -6.80 19.48
N GLU A 66 -3.40 -7.47 18.98
CA GLU A 66 -3.24 -8.73 18.25
C GLU A 66 -2.63 -8.48 16.87
N VAL A 67 -1.46 -9.07 16.61
CA VAL A 67 -0.78 -9.02 15.31
C VAL A 67 -0.80 -10.41 14.69
N LYS A 68 -1.61 -10.58 13.63
CA LYS A 68 -1.66 -11.80 12.84
C LYS A 68 -0.51 -11.80 11.85
N THR A 69 0.26 -12.88 11.81
CA THR A 69 1.40 -13.02 10.91
C THR A 69 1.15 -14.10 9.87
N ASP A 70 1.64 -13.87 8.66
CA ASP A 70 1.58 -14.81 7.53
C ASP A 70 2.96 -14.80 6.84
N ILE A 71 3.45 -15.98 6.47
CA ILE A 71 4.77 -16.16 5.86
C ILE A 71 4.59 -16.94 4.58
N TYR A 72 4.95 -16.30 3.46
CA TYR A 72 5.06 -16.99 2.19
C TYR A 72 6.53 -17.16 1.83
N VAL A 73 7.01 -18.41 1.82
CA VAL A 73 8.39 -18.75 1.46
C VAL A 73 8.53 -18.72 -0.06
N THR A 74 9.41 -17.86 -0.57
CA THR A 74 9.70 -17.80 -2.01
C THR A 74 10.83 -18.75 -2.39
N SER A 75 11.83 -18.89 -1.53
CA SER A 75 12.94 -19.81 -1.73
C SER A 75 13.52 -20.22 -0.37
N PHE A 76 13.94 -21.47 -0.30
CA PHE A 76 14.83 -21.95 0.75
C PHE A 76 16.24 -21.98 0.15
N GLY A 77 17.11 -21.12 0.66
CA GLY A 77 18.46 -20.91 0.16
C GLY A 77 19.45 -21.96 0.65
N PRO A 78 20.76 -21.72 0.47
CA PRO A 78 21.78 -22.66 0.90
C PRO A 78 21.80 -22.83 2.43
N VAL A 79 22.15 -24.04 2.85
CA VAL A 79 22.46 -24.42 4.24
C VAL A 79 23.99 -24.55 4.34
N SER A 80 24.57 -23.94 5.36
CA SER A 80 26.00 -24.03 5.67
C SER A 80 26.19 -24.89 6.91
N ASP A 81 26.75 -26.08 6.74
CA ASP A 81 27.10 -26.98 7.84
C ASP A 81 28.24 -26.41 8.69
N THR A 82 29.14 -25.65 8.05
CA THR A 82 30.27 -24.97 8.70
C THR A 82 29.80 -23.84 9.62
N ASP A 83 28.87 -23.01 9.15
CA ASP A 83 28.40 -21.84 9.88
C ASP A 83 27.15 -22.12 10.73
N MET A 84 26.59 -23.34 10.63
CA MET A 84 25.35 -23.75 11.27
C MET A 84 24.20 -22.77 11.00
N GLU A 85 23.98 -22.46 9.72
CA GLU A 85 22.97 -21.49 9.30
C GLU A 85 22.34 -21.85 7.97
N TYR A 86 21.18 -21.26 7.71
CA TYR A 86 20.49 -21.35 6.44
C TYR A 86 19.98 -19.98 6.02
N THR A 87 19.82 -19.81 4.71
CA THR A 87 19.22 -18.61 4.13
C THR A 87 17.80 -18.90 3.69
N ILE A 88 16.86 -17.99 3.92
CA ILE A 88 15.47 -18.10 3.45
C ILE A 88 14.98 -16.77 2.91
N ASP A 89 14.33 -16.79 1.74
CA ASP A 89 13.63 -15.63 1.20
C ASP A 89 12.13 -15.76 1.44
N VAL A 90 11.53 -14.74 2.04
CA VAL A 90 10.11 -14.73 2.40
C VAL A 90 9.42 -13.42 2.05
N PHE A 91 8.13 -13.51 1.76
CA PHE A 91 7.20 -12.41 1.98
C PHE A 91 6.62 -12.54 3.38
N PHE A 92 7.04 -11.67 4.28
CA PHE A 92 6.55 -11.58 5.63
C PHE A 92 5.40 -10.60 5.70
N ARG A 93 4.24 -11.06 6.16
CA ARG A 93 3.00 -10.30 6.22
C ARG A 93 2.53 -10.19 7.66
N GLN A 94 2.06 -9.00 8.01
CA GLN A 94 1.53 -8.71 9.33
C GLN A 94 0.22 -7.95 9.18
N SER A 95 -0.78 -8.34 9.95
CA SER A 95 -2.05 -7.66 10.02
C SER A 95 -2.43 -7.37 11.46
N TRP A 96 -2.81 -6.13 11.72
CA TRP A 96 -3.28 -5.67 13.02
C TRP A 96 -4.35 -4.60 12.82
N ARG A 97 -5.09 -4.30 13.88
CA ARG A 97 -6.12 -3.26 13.86
C ARG A 97 -5.64 -2.04 14.63
N ASP A 98 -5.69 -0.87 14.01
CA ASP A 98 -5.48 0.43 14.66
C ASP A 98 -6.72 1.29 14.46
N GLU A 99 -7.50 1.46 15.52
CA GLU A 99 -8.77 2.18 15.44
C GLU A 99 -8.62 3.67 15.10
N ARG A 100 -7.43 4.24 15.35
CA ARG A 100 -7.11 5.64 15.06
C ARG A 100 -7.01 5.93 13.57
N LEU A 101 -6.83 4.88 12.76
CA LEU A 101 -6.68 4.96 11.31
C LEU A 101 -7.96 4.57 10.55
N LYS A 102 -9.11 4.51 11.24
CA LYS A 102 -10.41 4.35 10.57
C LYS A 102 -10.68 5.54 9.67
N PHE A 103 -11.24 5.28 8.50
CA PHE A 103 -11.65 6.32 7.57
C PHE A 103 -12.98 5.94 6.92
N ASP A 104 -13.72 6.94 6.47
CA ASP A 104 -14.95 6.76 5.70
C ASP A 104 -14.78 7.39 4.32
N GLY A 105 -15.27 6.70 3.29
CA GLY A 105 -15.10 7.09 1.92
C GLY A 105 -15.61 6.04 0.92
N PRO A 106 -15.61 6.39 -0.37
CA PRO A 106 -16.12 5.51 -1.43
C PRO A 106 -15.29 4.22 -1.60
N MET A 107 -14.05 4.21 -1.11
CA MET A 107 -13.14 3.08 -1.20
C MET A 107 -12.98 2.35 0.13
N LYS A 108 -12.80 1.04 0.04
CA LYS A 108 -12.65 0.16 1.20
C LYS A 108 -11.20 -0.07 1.63
N ILE A 109 -10.25 0.11 0.71
CA ILE A 109 -8.83 -0.19 0.95
C ILE A 109 -7.97 0.93 0.37
N LEU A 110 -7.22 1.61 1.23
CA LEU A 110 -6.21 2.61 0.87
C LEU A 110 -4.82 1.96 0.79
N PRO A 111 -4.20 1.88 -0.39
CA PRO A 111 -2.77 1.58 -0.50
C PRO A 111 -1.98 2.83 -0.07
N LEU A 112 -1.13 2.69 0.93
CA LEU A 112 -0.32 3.79 1.45
C LEU A 112 1.08 3.75 0.84
N ASN A 113 1.62 4.92 0.54
CA ASN A 113 3.00 5.03 0.04
C ASN A 113 4.02 4.81 1.18
N ASN A 114 5.30 4.65 0.82
CA ASN A 114 6.39 4.44 1.78
C ASN A 114 6.56 5.60 2.78
N LEU A 115 6.25 6.83 2.39
CA LEU A 115 6.35 8.01 3.26
C LEU A 115 5.30 8.01 4.37
N LEU A 116 4.08 7.60 4.06
CA LEU A 116 2.99 7.54 5.03
C LEU A 116 3.13 6.29 5.91
N ALA A 117 3.56 5.17 5.31
CA ALA A 117 3.84 3.94 6.04
C ALA A 117 4.91 4.11 7.14
N SER A 118 5.92 4.97 6.92
CA SER A 118 6.94 5.26 7.95
C SER A 118 6.43 6.13 9.10
N LYS A 119 5.27 6.79 8.93
CA LYS A 119 4.61 7.60 9.96
C LYS A 119 3.53 6.84 10.73
N ILE A 120 3.30 5.57 10.41
CA ILE A 120 2.33 4.71 11.10
C ILE A 120 3.07 3.80 12.06
N TRP A 121 2.50 3.55 13.24
CA TRP A 121 3.05 2.56 14.17
C TRP A 121 3.06 1.20 13.49
N THR A 122 4.21 0.52 13.52
CA THR A 122 4.38 -0.83 13.00
C THR A 122 4.96 -1.71 14.09
N PRO A 123 4.53 -2.98 14.20
CA PRO A 123 5.06 -3.89 15.20
C PRO A 123 6.56 -4.11 14.99
N ASP A 124 7.31 -4.15 16.09
CA ASP A 124 8.77 -4.28 16.14
C ASP A 124 9.20 -5.75 16.05
N THR A 125 8.71 -6.45 15.03
CA THR A 125 9.01 -7.87 14.87
C THR A 125 10.45 -8.11 14.45
N PHE A 126 11.13 -8.97 15.20
CA PHE A 126 12.51 -9.36 14.95
C PHE A 126 12.66 -10.88 14.93
N PHE A 127 13.70 -11.36 14.25
CA PHE A 127 14.04 -12.78 14.18
C PHE A 127 15.06 -13.10 15.28
N HIS A 128 14.66 -13.90 16.27
CA HIS A 128 15.47 -14.25 17.44
C HIS A 128 16.74 -14.99 17.07
N ASN A 129 16.66 -15.90 16.11
CA ASN A 129 17.79 -16.66 15.60
C ASN A 129 18.33 -16.11 14.27
N GLY A 130 17.96 -14.88 13.90
CA GLY A 130 18.50 -14.22 12.71
C GLY A 130 19.88 -13.65 13.00
N LYS A 131 20.94 -14.22 12.44
CA LYS A 131 22.30 -13.65 12.54
C LYS A 131 22.43 -12.38 11.70
N LYS A 132 21.88 -12.42 10.48
CA LYS A 132 21.84 -11.29 9.55
C LYS A 132 20.52 -11.33 8.80
N SER A 133 19.75 -10.24 8.87
CA SER A 133 18.50 -10.11 8.11
C SER A 133 18.60 -8.90 7.20
N VAL A 134 18.34 -9.10 5.91
CA VAL A 134 18.39 -8.03 4.91
C VAL A 134 16.97 -7.74 4.44
N ALA A 135 16.51 -6.52 4.68
CA ALA A 135 15.29 -6.01 4.07
C ALA A 135 15.61 -5.50 2.66
N HIS A 136 14.94 -6.06 1.65
CA HIS A 136 15.17 -5.69 0.25
C HIS A 136 14.69 -4.27 -0.03
N ASN A 137 15.59 -3.41 -0.51
CA ASN A 137 15.34 -1.99 -0.76
C ASN A 137 15.46 -1.56 -2.24
N MET A 138 15.64 -2.51 -3.17
CA MET A 138 15.80 -2.25 -4.60
C MET A 138 14.58 -2.74 -5.40
N THR A 139 14.03 -1.99 -6.36
CA THR A 139 14.32 -0.59 -6.76
C THR A 139 13.64 0.46 -5.88
N THR A 140 12.67 0.06 -5.05
CA THR A 140 12.11 0.85 -3.95
C THR A 140 12.04 -0.04 -2.70
N PRO A 141 11.96 0.51 -1.47
CA PRO A 141 11.68 -0.30 -0.29
C PRO A 141 10.44 -1.15 -0.55
N ASN A 142 10.59 -2.48 -0.51
CA ASN A 142 9.52 -3.45 -0.80
C ASN A 142 8.57 -3.57 0.40
N LYS A 143 8.05 -2.43 0.84
CA LYS A 143 7.11 -2.26 1.93
C LYS A 143 5.79 -1.83 1.33
N LEU A 144 4.77 -2.65 1.50
CA LEU A 144 3.42 -2.31 1.09
C LEU A 144 2.53 -2.28 2.32
N LEU A 145 1.96 -1.13 2.61
CA LEU A 145 0.99 -0.96 3.68
C LEU A 145 -0.38 -0.69 3.06
N ARG A 146 -1.36 -1.53 3.37
CA ARG A 146 -2.75 -1.35 2.96
C ARG A 146 -3.60 -1.14 4.20
N LEU A 147 -4.43 -0.11 4.16
CA LEU A 147 -5.34 0.24 5.24
C LEU A 147 -6.78 -0.03 4.79
N VAL A 148 -7.50 -0.86 5.54
CA VAL A 148 -8.93 -1.11 5.37
C VAL A 148 -9.72 -0.03 6.12
N ASP A 149 -10.89 0.34 5.62
CA ASP A 149 -11.79 1.38 6.20
C ASP A 149 -12.04 1.21 7.70
N ASN A 150 -12.13 -0.03 8.18
CA ASN A 150 -12.31 -0.36 9.60
C ASN A 150 -11.05 -0.19 10.49
N GLY A 151 -9.93 0.30 9.94
CA GLY A 151 -8.67 0.49 10.64
C GLY A 151 -7.74 -0.73 10.64
N THR A 152 -8.08 -1.79 9.90
CA THR A 152 -7.19 -2.96 9.76
C THR A 152 -6.05 -2.64 8.79
N LEU A 153 -4.82 -2.87 9.23
CA LEU A 153 -3.64 -2.72 8.41
C LEU A 153 -3.15 -4.09 7.92
N LEU A 154 -2.62 -4.10 6.70
CA LEU A 154 -1.85 -5.21 6.15
C LEU A 154 -0.50 -4.65 5.69
N TYR A 155 0.55 -5.05 6.40
CA TYR A 155 1.92 -4.70 6.10
C TYR A 155 2.63 -5.91 5.50
N THR A 156 3.20 -5.74 4.32
CA THR A 156 3.96 -6.79 3.64
C THR A 156 5.37 -6.30 3.39
N MET A 157 6.36 -7.15 3.71
CA MET A 157 7.76 -6.92 3.41
C MET A 157 8.39 -8.16 2.79
N ARG A 158 9.36 -7.95 1.87
CA ARG A 158 10.22 -9.02 1.38
C ARG A 158 11.53 -9.03 2.16
N LEU A 159 11.88 -10.17 2.72
CA LEU A 159 13.08 -10.35 3.54
C LEU A 159 13.93 -11.50 3.00
N THR A 160 15.26 -11.33 3.07
CA THR A 160 16.21 -12.45 3.09
C THR A 160 16.74 -12.58 4.50
N ILE A 161 16.56 -13.75 5.10
CA ILE A 161 16.90 -14.02 6.49
C ILE A 161 18.00 -15.08 6.51
N HIS A 162 19.13 -14.76 7.14
CA HIS A 162 20.14 -15.74 7.53
C HIS A 162 19.87 -16.13 8.97
N ALA A 163 19.37 -17.35 9.16
CA ALA A 163 18.95 -17.87 10.45
C ALA A 163 19.87 -19.00 10.91
N GLU A 164 20.16 -19.03 12.20
CA GLU A 164 20.90 -20.11 12.84
C GLU A 164 20.09 -21.41 12.83
N CYS A 165 20.78 -22.49 12.47
CA CYS A 165 20.29 -23.86 12.55
C CYS A 165 21.30 -24.74 13.29
N PRO A 166 21.06 -25.04 14.58
CA PRO A 166 21.92 -25.95 15.31
C PRO A 166 21.76 -27.37 14.75
N MET A 167 22.85 -27.93 14.22
CA MET A 167 22.89 -29.26 13.61
C MET A 167 23.73 -30.21 14.46
N HIS A 168 23.31 -31.47 14.52
CA HIS A 168 24.01 -32.55 15.23
C HIS A 168 24.57 -33.53 14.19
N LEU A 169 25.85 -33.36 13.84
CA LEU A 169 26.51 -34.06 12.73
C LEU A 169 27.11 -35.42 13.14
N GLU A 170 26.47 -36.14 14.07
CA GLU A 170 26.96 -37.43 14.59
C GLU A 170 26.87 -38.54 13.54
N ASP A 171 25.85 -38.48 12.68
CA ASP A 171 25.53 -39.49 11.66
C ASP A 171 25.85 -39.02 10.23
N PHE A 172 26.74 -38.03 10.06
CA PHE A 172 27.06 -37.45 8.75
C PHE A 172 27.51 -38.53 7.74
N PRO A 173 26.96 -38.58 6.50
CA PRO A 173 26.01 -37.64 5.87
C PRO A 173 24.54 -38.12 5.89
N MET A 174 24.18 -39.06 6.76
CA MET A 174 22.87 -39.72 6.84
C MET A 174 21.99 -39.15 7.97
N ASP A 175 22.29 -37.93 8.42
CA ASP A 175 21.61 -37.19 9.46
C ASP A 175 20.38 -36.41 8.96
N VAL A 176 19.53 -36.01 9.90
CA VAL A 176 18.33 -35.20 9.64
C VAL A 176 18.27 -34.05 10.65
N HIS A 177 17.96 -32.85 10.18
CA HIS A 177 17.94 -31.65 11.01
C HIS A 177 16.62 -30.89 10.90
N ALA A 178 16.25 -30.24 12.00
CA ALA A 178 15.11 -29.32 12.06
C ALA A 178 15.62 -27.89 12.30
N CYS A 179 15.59 -27.06 11.26
CA CYS A 179 16.04 -25.67 11.34
C CYS A 179 14.87 -24.73 11.67
N PRO A 180 14.78 -24.17 12.90
CA PRO A 180 13.67 -23.32 13.27
C PRO A 180 13.80 -21.92 12.66
N LEU A 181 12.67 -21.23 12.46
CA LEU A 181 12.63 -19.79 12.24
C LEU A 181 11.84 -19.17 13.40
N LYS A 182 12.52 -18.44 14.28
CA LYS A 182 11.93 -17.87 15.50
C LYS A 182 11.81 -16.36 15.34
N PHE A 183 10.61 -15.81 15.48
CA PHE A 183 10.37 -14.37 15.45
C PHE A 183 9.36 -13.95 16.51
N GLY A 184 9.44 -12.70 16.94
CA GLY A 184 8.60 -12.15 18.00
C GLY A 184 8.75 -10.63 18.10
N SER A 185 8.03 -10.00 19.04
CA SER A 185 8.22 -8.58 19.39
C SER A 185 9.38 -8.44 20.37
N CYS A 186 10.20 -7.38 20.22
CA CYS A 186 11.31 -7.09 21.11
C CYS A 186 10.86 -6.34 22.37
N LYS A 187 9.92 -5.40 22.22
CA LYS A 187 9.52 -4.47 23.29
C LYS A 187 8.22 -4.87 24.00
N TYR A 188 7.35 -5.64 23.35
CA TYR A 188 6.06 -6.01 23.90
C TYR A 188 6.09 -7.47 24.34
N LEU A 189 6.32 -7.68 25.64
CA LEU A 189 6.16 -8.98 26.27
C LEU A 189 4.66 -9.28 26.45
N ASP A 190 4.28 -10.54 26.29
CA ASP A 190 3.02 -11.11 26.77
C ASP A 190 3.01 -11.11 28.29
N LEU A 191 2.98 -9.92 28.91
CA LEU A 191 2.75 -9.78 30.34
C LEU A 191 1.26 -9.53 30.55
N PRO A 192 0.52 -10.49 31.14
CA PRO A 192 -0.72 -10.14 31.80
C PRO A 192 -0.31 -9.25 32.99
N LEU A 193 -0.76 -7.99 32.97
CA LEU A 193 -0.86 -7.23 34.21
C LEU A 193 -1.91 -7.87 35.11
#